data_AF-A0A840FPD5-F1
#
_entry.id   AF-A0A840FPD5-F1
#
_cell.length_a   1.000
_cell.length_b   1.000
_cell.length_c   1.000
_cell.angle_alpha   90.00
_cell.angle_beta   90.00
_cell.angle_gamma   90.00
#
_symmetry.space_group_name_H-M   'P 1'
#
loop_
_entity.id
_entity.type
_entity.pdbx_description
1 polymer ?
#
loop_
_entity_poly.entity_id
_entity_poly.type
_entity_poly.pdbx_seq_one_letter_code
_entity_poly.pdbx_strand_id
1 'polypeptide(L)'
;MDETNDGDINALLAMSEADLYARLAPADVAYDLQGRVAAGREALAQLLSSGKGAICGYYSQNKAVVRDASDLVKVLTEGLKIAVNVAGLSIPLAPAAVLLFKIGIEKVCTPAPAQE
;
A
#
# COMPACT_ATOMS: atom_id res chain seq x y z
N MET A 1 -11.46 -15.82 -3.50
CA MET A 1 -10.43 -16.25 -2.55
C MET A 1 -10.01 -15.00 -1.80
N ASP A 2 -10.37 -14.88 -0.52
CA ASP A 2 -9.99 -13.76 0.34
C ASP A 2 -8.54 -13.98 0.80
N GLU A 3 -7.58 -13.65 -0.06
CA GLU A 3 -6.15 -13.99 0.10
C GLU A 3 -5.38 -12.92 0.89
N THR A 4 -5.81 -12.62 2.11
CA THR A 4 -4.97 -11.87 3.04
C THR A 4 -5.16 -12.41 4.45
N ASN A 5 -4.78 -13.68 4.65
CA ASN A 5 -4.71 -14.28 5.98
C ASN A 5 -3.60 -13.63 6.81
N ASP A 6 -3.77 -13.57 8.13
CA ASP A 6 -2.79 -12.98 9.07
C ASP A 6 -1.38 -13.58 8.95
N GLY A 7 -1.26 -14.85 8.54
CA GLY A 7 0.02 -15.49 8.25
C GLY A 7 0.77 -14.86 7.07
N ASP A 8 0.06 -14.45 6.02
CA ASP A 8 0.62 -13.78 4.84
C ASP A 8 1.06 -12.35 5.17
N ILE A 9 0.25 -11.65 5.98
CA ILE A 9 0.57 -10.29 6.44
C ILE A 9 1.86 -10.29 7.27
N ASN A 10 2.00 -11.23 8.22
CA ASN A 10 3.20 -11.33 9.05
C ASN A 10 4.46 -11.63 8.23
N ALA A 11 4.36 -12.49 7.22
CA ALA A 11 5.47 -12.77 6.31
C ALA A 11 5.89 -11.52 5.52
N LEU A 12 4.93 -10.74 5.03
CA LEU A 12 5.19 -9.48 4.33
C LEU A 12 5.76 -8.40 5.27
N LEU A 13 5.28 -8.32 6.52
CA LEU A 13 5.79 -7.38 7.53
C LEU A 13 7.26 -7.63 7.86
N ALA A 14 7.71 -8.89 7.81
CA ALA A 14 9.10 -9.28 7.99
C ALA A 14 10.01 -8.93 6.78
N MET A 15 9.44 -8.64 5.61
CA MET A 15 10.22 -8.29 4.42
C MET A 15 10.77 -6.86 4.48
N SER A 16 11.86 -6.66 3.73
CA SER A 16 12.43 -5.32 3.52
C SER A 16 11.52 -4.52 2.58
N GLU A 17 11.56 -3.19 2.70
CA GLU A 17 10.81 -2.30 1.79
C GLU A 17 11.21 -2.53 0.33
N ALA A 18 12.49 -2.80 0.04
CA ALA A 18 12.96 -3.12 -1.29
C ALA A 18 12.26 -4.36 -1.88
N ASP A 19 12.14 -5.45 -1.11
CA ASP A 19 11.44 -6.66 -1.56
C ASP A 19 9.94 -6.41 -1.80
N LEU A 20 9.32 -5.61 -0.95
CA LEU A 20 7.91 -5.23 -1.11
C LEU A 20 7.70 -4.36 -2.36
N TYR A 21 8.60 -3.41 -2.64
CA TYR A 21 8.55 -2.63 -3.87
C TYR A 21 8.78 -3.52 -5.10
N ALA A 22 9.75 -4.43 -5.05
CA ALA A 22 9.99 -5.36 -6.15
C ALA A 22 8.78 -6.24 -6.46
N ARG A 23 7.96 -6.56 -5.45
CA ARG A 23 6.68 -7.29 -5.60
C ARG A 23 5.56 -6.45 -6.22
N LEU A 24 5.62 -5.12 -6.15
CA LEU A 24 4.65 -4.23 -6.78
C LEU A 24 4.87 -4.05 -8.27
N ALA A 25 6.06 -4.38 -8.77
CA ALA A 25 6.36 -4.28 -10.19
C ALA A 25 5.47 -5.21 -11.03
N PRO A 26 5.02 -4.77 -12.22
CA PRO A 26 4.27 -5.62 -13.13
C PRO A 26 5.10 -6.83 -13.55
N ALA A 27 4.49 -8.02 -13.54
CA ALA A 27 5.17 -9.30 -13.81
C ALA A 27 5.62 -9.44 -15.28
N ASP A 28 5.02 -8.68 -16.19
CA ASP A 28 5.24 -8.76 -17.64
C ASP A 28 6.57 -8.16 -18.12
N VAL A 29 7.33 -7.49 -17.25
CA VAL A 29 8.56 -6.82 -17.65
C VAL A 29 9.79 -7.46 -16.99
N ALA A 30 10.75 -7.85 -17.83
CA ALA A 30 12.03 -8.38 -17.40
C ALA A 30 12.91 -7.28 -16.79
N TYR A 31 12.68 -7.01 -15.50
CA TYR A 31 13.51 -6.12 -14.71
C TYR A 31 14.50 -6.92 -13.85
N ASP A 32 15.74 -6.41 -13.74
CA ASP A 32 16.63 -6.72 -12.61
C ASP A 32 16.01 -6.25 -11.29
N LEU A 33 16.49 -6.73 -10.13
CA LEU A 33 15.98 -6.36 -8.81
C LEU A 33 15.85 -4.83 -8.64
N GLN A 34 16.86 -4.07 -9.07
CA GLN A 34 16.82 -2.61 -8.94
C GLN A 34 15.72 -1.98 -9.82
N GLY A 35 15.52 -2.51 -11.03
CA GLY A 35 14.45 -2.09 -11.93
C GLY A 35 13.07 -2.41 -11.38
N ARG A 36 12.89 -3.57 -10.72
CA ARG A 36 11.63 -3.94 -10.06
C ARG A 36 11.32 -3.00 -8.91
N VAL A 37 12.32 -2.67 -8.09
CA VAL A 37 12.14 -1.71 -6.99
C VAL A 37 11.72 -0.34 -7.52
N ALA A 38 12.35 0.15 -8.60
CA ALA A 38 11.99 1.42 -9.22
C ALA A 38 10.55 1.39 -9.77
N ALA A 39 10.20 0.38 -10.56
CA ALA A 39 8.86 0.23 -11.12
C ALA A 39 7.78 0.12 -10.03
N GLY A 40 8.05 -0.63 -8.95
CA GLY A 40 7.13 -0.74 -7.83
C GLY A 40 6.95 0.58 -7.05
N ARG A 41 8.01 1.39 -6.94
CA ARG A 41 7.92 2.74 -6.37
C ARG A 41 7.04 3.64 -7.23
N GLU A 42 7.22 3.61 -8.55
CA GLU A 42 6.39 4.38 -9.48
C GLU A 42 4.93 3.94 -9.43
N ALA A 43 4.67 2.62 -9.41
CA ALA A 43 3.32 2.08 -9.28
C ALA A 43 2.64 2.53 -7.98
N LEU A 44 3.35 2.50 -6.85
CA LEU A 44 2.83 3.00 -5.57
C LEU A 44 2.61 4.52 -5.61
N ALA A 45 3.53 5.28 -6.19
CA ALA A 45 3.40 6.73 -6.31
C ALA A 45 2.19 7.13 -7.18
N GLN A 46 1.98 6.43 -8.29
CA GLN A 46 0.83 6.63 -9.17
C GLN A 46 -0.48 6.30 -8.45
N LEU A 47 -0.51 5.18 -7.73
CA LEU A 47 -1.65 4.81 -6.90
C LEU A 47 -1.95 5.87 -5.84
N LEU A 48 -0.94 6.38 -5.14
CA LEU A 48 -1.14 7.44 -4.16
C LEU A 48 -1.58 8.74 -4.83
N SER A 49 -1.07 9.08 -6.02
CA SER A 49 -1.51 10.28 -6.74
C SER A 49 -2.99 10.24 -7.09
N SER A 50 -3.51 9.08 -7.54
CA SER A 50 -4.90 8.94 -7.99
C SER A 50 -5.86 8.47 -6.88
N GLY A 51 -5.37 7.71 -5.92
CA GLY A 51 -6.16 6.95 -4.95
C GLY A 51 -5.93 7.33 -3.49
N LYS A 52 -5.02 8.27 -3.18
CA LYS A 52 -4.77 8.72 -1.79
C LYS A 52 -6.04 9.17 -1.08
N GLY A 53 -6.94 9.89 -1.74
CA GLY A 53 -8.21 10.32 -1.15
C GLY A 53 -9.06 9.14 -0.66
N ALA A 54 -9.14 8.07 -1.46
CA ALA A 54 -9.87 6.85 -1.09
C ALA A 54 -9.20 6.10 0.06
N ILE A 55 -7.87 5.93 0.02
CA ILE A 55 -7.11 5.25 1.07
C ILE A 55 -7.25 6.00 2.40
N CYS A 56 -7.04 7.32 2.38
CA CYS A 56 -7.09 8.15 3.59
C CYS A 56 -8.51 8.29 4.13
N GLY A 57 -9.52 8.39 3.26
CA GLY A 57 -10.91 8.40 3.66
C GLY A 57 -11.33 7.08 4.32
N TYR A 58 -10.90 5.94 3.77
CA TYR A 58 -11.17 4.63 4.36
C TYR A 58 -10.44 4.43 5.68
N TYR A 59 -9.14 4.78 5.74
CA TYR A 59 -8.35 4.73 6.96
C TYR A 59 -8.95 5.60 8.07
N SER A 60 -9.33 6.85 7.79
CA SER A 60 -9.90 7.76 8.79
C SER A 60 -11.19 7.22 9.42
N GLN A 61 -12.04 6.56 8.62
CA GLN A 61 -13.29 5.96 9.09
C GLN A 61 -13.06 4.69 9.93
N ASN A 62 -11.99 3.93 9.66
CA ASN A 62 -11.73 2.63 10.28
C ASN A 62 -10.56 2.62 11.27
N LYS A 63 -9.83 3.72 11.45
CA LYS A 63 -8.68 3.78 12.37
C LYS A 63 -9.03 3.43 13.82
N ALA A 64 -10.29 3.63 14.21
CA ALA A 64 -10.77 3.32 15.57
C ALA A 64 -10.81 1.80 15.87
N VAL A 65 -10.85 0.95 14.84
CA VAL A 65 -10.87 -0.52 15.01
C VAL A 65 -9.48 -1.15 14.93
N VAL A 66 -8.45 -0.37 14.61
CA VAL A 66 -7.06 -0.85 14.47
C VAL A 66 -6.45 -1.10 15.86
N ARG A 67 -6.13 -2.35 16.18
CA ARG A 67 -5.53 -2.74 17.47
C ARG A 67 -4.06 -3.10 17.36
N ASP A 68 -3.66 -3.62 16.20
CA ASP A 68 -2.29 -4.06 15.92
C ASP A 68 -1.90 -3.79 14.45
N ALA A 69 -0.65 -4.15 14.11
CA ALA A 69 -0.11 -3.93 12.77
C ALA A 69 -0.88 -4.70 11.68
N SER A 70 -1.39 -5.90 11.98
CA SER A 70 -2.15 -6.70 11.03
C SER A 70 -3.51 -6.09 10.76
N ASP A 71 -4.21 -5.60 11.79
CA ASP A 71 -5.44 -4.83 11.61
C ASP A 71 -5.22 -3.60 10.74
N LEU A 72 -4.13 -2.86 10.98
CA LEU A 72 -3.79 -1.69 10.17
C LEU A 72 -3.58 -2.09 8.71
N VAL A 73 -2.80 -3.14 8.45
CA VAL A 73 -2.57 -3.65 7.10
C VAL A 73 -3.89 -4.05 6.43
N LYS A 74 -4.80 -4.74 7.11
CA LYS A 74 -6.12 -5.09 6.57
C LYS A 74 -6.94 -3.86 6.19
N VAL A 75 -6.99 -2.85 7.06
CA VAL A 75 -7.67 -1.58 6.77
C VAL A 75 -7.06 -0.90 5.56
N LEU A 76 -5.72 -0.90 5.45
CA LEU A 76 -5.02 -0.34 4.30
C LEU A 76 -5.29 -1.11 3.02
N THR A 77 -5.33 -2.46 3.07
CA THR A 77 -5.66 -3.32 1.93
C THR A 77 -7.04 -3.00 1.37
N GLU A 78 -8.05 -2.82 2.21
CA GLU A 78 -9.40 -2.45 1.77
C GLU A 78 -9.45 -1.03 1.18
N GLY A 79 -8.77 -0.06 1.80
CA GLY A 79 -8.62 1.29 1.22
C GLY A 79 -7.90 1.27 -0.13
N LEU A 80 -6.87 0.43 -0.26
CA LEU A 80 -6.11 0.23 -1.49
C LEU A 80 -6.96 -0.42 -2.58
N LYS A 81 -7.82 -1.37 -2.24
CA LYS A 81 -8.75 -2.01 -3.19
C LYS A 81 -9.63 -0.97 -3.89
N ILE A 82 -10.14 0.00 -3.11
CA ILE A 82 -10.92 1.12 -3.64
C ILE A 82 -10.03 2.01 -4.53
N ALA A 83 -8.84 2.37 -4.06
CA ALA A 83 -7.90 3.20 -4.80
C ALA A 83 -7.43 2.59 -6.12
N VAL A 84 -7.16 1.29 -6.16
CA VAL A 84 -6.75 0.55 -7.36
C VAL A 84 -7.88 0.55 -8.38
N ASN A 85 -9.12 0.34 -7.94
CA ASN A 85 -10.30 0.42 -8.80
C ASN A 85 -10.51 1.84 -9.37
N VAL A 86 -10.28 2.88 -8.56
CA VAL A 86 -10.35 4.28 -9.00
C VAL A 86 -9.23 4.64 -9.97
N ALA A 87 -8.02 4.16 -9.70
CA ALA A 87 -6.84 4.46 -10.50
C ALA A 87 -6.73 3.61 -11.79
N GLY A 88 -7.55 2.56 -11.93
CA GLY A 88 -7.47 1.61 -13.05
C GLY A 88 -6.13 0.86 -13.10
N LEU A 89 -5.47 0.70 -11.94
CA LEU A 89 -4.18 0.02 -11.83
C LEU A 89 -4.39 -1.46 -11.51
N SER A 90 -3.36 -2.27 -11.75
CA SER A 90 -3.32 -3.65 -11.27
C SER A 90 -2.04 -3.82 -10.48
N ILE A 91 -2.14 -3.70 -9.16
CA ILE A 91 -1.01 -3.88 -8.24
C ILE A 91 -1.40 -4.85 -7.12
N PRO A 92 -0.45 -5.63 -6.59
CA PRO A 92 -0.72 -6.49 -5.46
C PRO A 92 -0.99 -5.67 -4.19
N LEU A 93 -2.21 -5.80 -3.64
CA LEU A 93 -2.71 -4.99 -2.53
C LEU A 93 -1.98 -5.25 -1.22
N ALA A 94 -1.68 -6.51 -0.91
CA ALA A 94 -1.03 -6.90 0.34
C ALA A 94 0.37 -6.26 0.52
N PRO A 95 1.33 -6.37 -0.43
CA PRO A 95 2.60 -5.69 -0.30
C PRO A 95 2.48 -4.16 -0.33
N ALA A 96 1.52 -3.60 -1.08
CA ALA A 96 1.24 -2.16 -1.04
C ALA A 96 0.78 -1.69 0.35
N ALA A 97 -0.10 -2.45 1.00
CA ALA A 97 -0.62 -2.14 2.33
C ALA A 97 0.49 -2.17 3.38
N VAL A 98 1.36 -3.18 3.33
CA VAL A 98 2.52 -3.29 4.21
C VAL A 98 3.52 -2.16 3.96
N LEU A 99 3.72 -1.74 2.71
CA LEU A 99 4.54 -0.57 2.41
C LEU A 99 3.96 0.71 3.01
N LEU A 100 2.65 0.95 2.87
CA LEU A 100 2.01 2.11 3.50
C LEU A 100 2.10 2.07 5.03
N PHE A 101 2.00 0.88 5.63
CA PHE A 101 2.26 0.69 7.04
C PHE A 101 3.69 1.08 7.42
N LYS A 102 4.71 0.58 6.69
CA LYS A 102 6.14 0.86 6.95
C LYS A 102 6.52 2.32 6.71
N ILE A 103 6.02 2.94 5.64
CA ILE A 103 6.21 4.36 5.33
C ILE A 103 5.52 5.23 6.40
N GLY A 104 4.40 4.75 6.92
CA GLY A 104 3.53 5.42 7.87
C GLY A 104 2.37 6.10 7.15
N ILE A 105 1.18 5.48 7.22
CA ILE A 105 -0.03 6.01 6.57
C ILE A 105 -0.36 7.44 7.00
N GLU A 106 -0.05 7.80 8.24
CA GLU A 106 -0.27 9.17 8.71
C GLU A 106 0.57 10.18 7.93
N LYS A 107 1.83 9.87 7.58
CA LYS A 107 2.64 10.75 6.73
C LYS A 107 2.07 10.89 5.32
N VAL A 108 1.44 9.84 4.83
CA VAL A 108 0.77 9.84 3.52
C VAL A 108 -0.52 10.66 3.57
N CYS A 109 -1.30 10.53 4.63
CA CYS A 109 -2.63 11.14 4.77
C CYS A 109 -2.65 12.51 5.45
N THR A 110 -1.55 12.92 6.10
CA THR A 110 -1.45 14.27 6.66
C THR A 110 -1.43 15.27 5.49
N PRO A 111 -2.39 16.20 5.42
CA PRO A 111 -2.28 17.31 4.48
C PRO A 111 -1.02 18.10 4.84
N ALA A 112 -0.26 18.55 3.84
CA ALA A 112 0.79 19.53 4.09
C ALA A 112 0.16 20.67 4.91
N PRO A 113 0.82 21.17 5.98
CA PRO A 113 0.27 22.27 6.76
C PRO A 113 -0.12 23.38 5.78
N ALA A 114 -1.38 23.81 5.85
CA ALA A 114 -1.85 24.93 5.06
C ALA A 114 -0.87 26.08 5.33
N GLN A 115 -0.11 26.47 4.31
CA GLN A 115 0.68 27.68 4.37
C GLN A 115 -0.33 28.83 4.41
N GLU A 116 -0.56 29.35 5.61
CA GLU A 116 -1.26 30.63 5.84
C GLU A 116 -0.45 31.79 5.25
#